data_AF-A0AA36H4Y6-F1
#
_entry.id   AF-A0AA36H4Y6-F1
#
_cell.length_a   1.000
_cell.length_b   1.000
_cell.length_c   1.000
_cell.angle_alpha   90.00
_cell.angle_beta   90.00
_cell.angle_gamma   90.00
#
_symmetry.space_group_name_H-M   'P 1'
#
loop_
_entity.id
_entity.type
_entity.pdbx_description
1 polymer ?
#
loop_
_entity_poly.entity_id
_entity_poly.type
_entity_poly.pdbx_seq_one_letter_code
_entity_poly.pdbx_strand_id
1 'polypeptide(L)'
;MYNNLVNPLLLEVSWYHIPFVVFMKTEDLDLPAFYFEPLINPIAISELEKTVENLPNVVEMEEFELLEDIASIFEEVPLYTDNTSNEIALL
;
A
#
# COMPACT_ATOMS: atom_id res chain seq x y z
N MET A 1 -30.18 -11.06 -15.06
CA MET A 1 -30.98 -10.02 -15.73
C MET A 1 -31.10 -10.39 -17.21
N TYR A 2 -32.02 -11.18 -17.73
CA TYR A 2 -33.35 -11.55 -17.27
C TYR A 2 -33.78 -12.85 -17.98
N ASN A 3 -34.40 -13.74 -17.22
CA ASN A 3 -35.00 -14.96 -17.72
C ASN A 3 -36.43 -14.66 -18.23
N ASN A 4 -36.87 -15.35 -19.27
CA ASN A 4 -38.19 -15.18 -19.90
C ASN A 4 -39.21 -16.24 -19.45
N LEU A 5 -38.81 -17.18 -18.58
CA LEU A 5 -39.70 -18.20 -18.04
C LEU A 5 -40.66 -17.60 -17.02
N VAL A 6 -41.95 -17.89 -17.18
CA VAL A 6 -43.05 -17.40 -16.33
C VAL A 6 -43.04 -18.05 -14.93
N ASN A 7 -42.51 -19.28 -14.81
CA ASN A 7 -42.40 -19.96 -13.54
C ASN A 7 -40.99 -19.78 -12.92
N PRO A 8 -40.88 -19.39 -11.64
CA PRO A 8 -39.60 -19.19 -10.98
C PRO A 8 -38.90 -20.54 -10.76
N LEU A 9 -37.73 -20.70 -11.34
CA LEU A 9 -36.79 -21.76 -10.98
C LEU A 9 -36.03 -21.33 -9.70
N LEU A 10 -35.62 -22.28 -8.87
CA LEU A 10 -34.65 -22.01 -7.81
C LEU A 10 -33.30 -21.71 -8.46
N LEU A 11 -32.88 -20.45 -8.38
CA LEU A 11 -31.61 -19.96 -8.92
C LEU A 11 -30.80 -19.28 -7.83
N GLU A 12 -29.52 -19.64 -7.79
CA GLU A 12 -28.52 -18.99 -6.97
C GLU A 12 -27.81 -17.91 -7.80
N VAL A 13 -27.68 -16.72 -7.22
CA VAL A 13 -26.99 -15.59 -7.87
C VAL A 13 -25.50 -15.71 -7.60
N SER A 14 -24.70 -15.70 -8.66
CA SER A 14 -23.25 -15.74 -8.53
C SER A 14 -22.68 -14.41 -8.02
N TRP A 15 -21.56 -14.49 -7.32
CA TRP A 15 -20.74 -13.33 -6.98
C TRP A 15 -20.32 -12.57 -8.24
N TYR A 16 -20.57 -11.26 -8.27
CA TYR A 16 -20.34 -10.45 -9.45
C TYR A 16 -18.88 -10.02 -9.61
N HIS A 17 -18.19 -9.74 -8.51
CA HIS A 17 -16.87 -9.13 -8.55
C HIS A 17 -16.08 -9.40 -7.27
N ILE A 18 -14.76 -9.45 -7.41
CA ILE A 18 -13.77 -9.38 -6.34
C ILE A 18 -12.82 -8.22 -6.65
N PRO A 19 -12.30 -7.48 -5.65
CA PRO A 19 -11.32 -6.43 -5.91
C PRO A 19 -10.13 -7.00 -6.70
N PHE A 20 -9.60 -6.21 -7.64
CA PHE A 20 -8.45 -6.62 -8.43
C PHE A 20 -7.23 -6.78 -7.51
N VAL A 21 -6.66 -7.99 -7.50
CA VAL A 21 -5.40 -8.27 -6.83
C VAL A 21 -4.29 -7.83 -7.78
N VAL A 22 -3.60 -6.75 -7.41
CA VAL A 22 -2.44 -6.22 -8.15
C VAL A 22 -1.19 -6.65 -7.40
N PHE A 23 -0.69 -7.83 -7.74
CA PHE A 23 0.54 -8.39 -7.17
C PHE A 23 1.65 -8.39 -8.22
N MET A 24 2.84 -7.90 -7.84
CA MET A 24 4.02 -7.88 -8.71
C MET A 24 5.02 -8.92 -8.23
N LYS A 25 5.35 -9.84 -9.13
CA LYS A 25 6.28 -10.93 -8.85
C LYS A 25 7.72 -10.42 -8.91
N THR A 26 8.51 -10.74 -7.90
CA THR A 26 9.95 -10.48 -7.89
C THR A 26 10.65 -11.42 -8.87
N GLU A 27 11.23 -10.86 -9.93
CA GLU A 27 11.99 -11.63 -10.93
C GLU A 27 13.50 -11.60 -10.67
N ASP A 28 14.00 -10.58 -9.96
CA ASP A 28 15.42 -10.38 -9.63
C ASP A 28 15.64 -10.39 -8.11
N LEU A 29 16.51 -11.29 -7.63
CA LEU A 29 16.87 -11.43 -6.21
C LEU A 29 17.89 -10.38 -5.75
N ASP A 30 18.50 -9.65 -6.68
CA ASP A 30 19.44 -8.56 -6.37
C ASP A 30 18.72 -7.26 -5.97
N LEU A 31 17.40 -7.17 -6.22
CA LEU A 31 16.57 -6.03 -5.86
C LEU A 31 15.99 -6.18 -4.43
N PRO A 32 15.86 -5.07 -3.68
CA PRO A 32 15.29 -5.13 -2.33
C PRO A 32 13.82 -5.55 -2.35
N ALA A 33 13.32 -6.13 -1.26
CA ALA A 33 11.94 -6.65 -1.22
C ALA A 33 10.87 -5.56 -1.46
N PHE A 34 11.15 -4.33 -1.04
CA PHE A 34 10.32 -3.16 -1.30
C PHE A 34 11.06 -2.23 -2.26
N TYR A 35 10.64 -2.25 -3.53
CA TYR A 35 11.16 -1.36 -4.57
C TYR A 35 10.02 -0.84 -5.46
N PHE A 36 10.27 0.30 -6.11
CA PHE A 36 9.36 0.84 -7.10
C PHE A 36 9.60 0.13 -8.44
N GLU A 37 8.66 -0.72 -8.84
CA GLU A 37 8.79 -1.51 -10.07
C GLU A 37 8.42 -0.66 -11.29
N PRO A 38 9.16 -0.78 -12.42
CA PRO A 38 8.95 0.04 -13.62
C PRO A 38 7.56 0.00 -14.29
N LEU A 39 6.76 -1.05 -14.09
CA LEU A 39 5.38 -1.16 -14.57
C LEU A 39 4.40 -0.36 -13.70
N ILE A 40 4.78 0.04 -12.48
CA ILE A 40 3.97 0.98 -11.69
C ILE A 40 4.05 2.36 -12.33
N ASN A 41 2.89 2.96 -12.59
CA ASN A 41 2.82 4.33 -13.07
C ASN A 41 3.43 5.29 -12.03
N PRO A 42 4.34 6.21 -12.44
CA PRO A 42 4.93 7.16 -11.52
C PRO A 42 3.86 8.03 -10.88
N ILE A 43 4.02 8.30 -9.59
CA ILE A 43 3.13 9.18 -8.84
C ILE A 43 3.46 10.62 -9.24
N ALA A 44 2.63 11.21 -10.10
CA ALA A 44 2.72 12.62 -10.43
C ALA A 44 2.02 13.45 -9.34
N ILE A 45 2.77 14.34 -8.69
CA ILE A 45 2.20 15.33 -7.77
C ILE A 45 1.95 16.61 -8.57
N SER A 46 0.75 16.73 -9.14
CA SER A 46 0.27 17.97 -9.78
C SER A 46 -0.82 18.58 -8.92
N GLU A 47 -0.86 19.92 -8.83
CA GLU A 47 -1.89 20.65 -8.06
C GLU A 47 -1.82 20.45 -6.55
N LEU A 48 -0.61 20.42 -5.98
CA LEU A 48 -0.45 20.86 -4.61
C LEU A 48 -0.67 22.40 -4.62
N GLU A 49 -1.92 22.86 -4.68
CA GLU A 49 -2.25 23.96 -3.77
C GLU A 49 -1.71 23.44 -2.45
N LYS A 50 -0.66 24.07 -1.94
CA LYS A 50 -0.21 23.76 -0.60
C LYS A 50 -1.45 24.05 0.22
N THR A 51 -2.29 23.04 0.50
CA THR A 51 -2.98 22.96 1.77
C THR A 51 -1.87 23.35 2.70
N VAL A 52 -2.01 24.55 3.27
CA VAL A 52 -1.10 25.02 4.28
C VAL A 52 -1.27 23.96 5.34
N GLU A 53 -0.48 22.89 5.24
CA GLU A 53 -0.22 22.03 6.34
C GLU A 53 0.15 23.06 7.40
N ASN A 54 -0.62 23.12 8.48
CA ASN A 54 -0.24 23.90 9.65
C ASN A 54 0.97 23.18 10.26
N LEU A 55 2.02 23.02 9.45
CA LEU A 55 3.33 22.61 9.84
C LEU A 55 3.79 23.74 10.77
N PRO A 56 4.20 23.39 11.99
CA PRO A 56 4.76 24.38 12.88
C PRO A 56 5.86 25.15 12.15
N ASN A 57 5.87 26.47 12.32
CA ASN A 57 6.94 27.29 11.76
C ASN A 57 8.28 26.84 12.36
N VAL A 58 9.39 27.12 11.70
CA VAL A 58 10.74 26.70 12.16
C VAL A 58 10.99 27.06 13.63
N VAL A 59 10.48 28.21 14.09
CA VAL A 59 10.56 28.68 15.49
C VAL A 59 9.74 27.82 16.46
N GLU A 60 8.56 27.34 16.04
CA GLU A 60 7.72 26.44 16.84
C GLU A 60 8.29 25.02 16.89
N MET A 61 8.98 24.59 15.82
CA MET A 61 9.72 23.32 15.82
C MET A 61 10.97 23.36 16.71
N GLU A 62 11.63 24.51 16.84
CA GLU A 62 12.78 24.70 17.73
C GLU A 62 12.41 24.62 19.23
N GLU A 63 11.15 24.86 19.59
CA GLU A 63 10.67 24.76 20.97
C GLU A 63 10.30 23.31 21.38
N PHE A 64 10.07 22.43 20.41
CA PHE A 64 9.66 21.05 20.64
C PHE A 64 10.83 20.07 20.48
N GLU A 65 11.16 19.35 21.56
CA GLU A 65 12.14 18.27 21.54
C GLU A 65 11.47 16.94 21.93
N LEU A 66 11.83 15.87 21.23
CA LEU A 66 11.47 14.51 21.62
C LEU A 66 12.33 14.07 22.80
N LEU A 67 11.78 13.24 23.70
CA LEU A 67 12.56 12.64 24.77
C LEU A 67 13.61 11.69 24.17
N GLU A 68 14.78 11.62 24.81
CA GLU A 68 15.93 10.81 24.35
C GLU A 68 15.60 9.32 24.23
N ASP A 69 14.67 8.82 25.05
CA ASP A 69 14.25 7.41 25.04
C ASP A 69 13.18 7.10 23.99
N ILE A 70 12.72 8.10 23.22
CA ILE A 70 11.69 7.91 22.18
C ILE A 70 12.38 7.60 20.86
N ALA A 71 12.22 6.35 20.45
CA ALA A 71 12.66 5.80 19.18
C ALA A 71 11.47 5.42 18.29
N SER A 72 11.75 5.09 17.03
CA SER A 72 10.75 4.42 16.19
C SER A 72 10.44 3.04 16.76
N ILE A 73 9.18 2.58 16.62
CA ILE A 73 8.70 1.35 17.27
C ILE A 73 9.55 0.11 16.90
N PHE A 74 10.10 0.06 15.69
CA PHE A 74 10.86 -1.09 15.17
C PHE A 74 12.26 -0.70 14.68
N GLU A 75 12.93 0.21 15.38
CA GLU A 75 14.26 0.68 14.99
C GLU A 75 15.30 -0.44 14.89
N GLU A 76 15.21 -1.45 15.76
CA GLU A 76 16.15 -2.58 15.81
C GLU A 76 15.92 -3.61 14.70
N VAL A 77 14.77 -3.55 14.00
CA VAL A 77 14.37 -4.56 13.02
C VAL A 77 14.58 -4.02 11.62
N PRO A 78 15.31 -4.73 10.74
CA PRO A 78 15.48 -4.29 9.36
C PRO A 78 14.14 -4.30 8.63
N LEU A 79 13.96 -3.36 7.70
CA LEU A 79 12.72 -3.23 6.91
C LEU A 79 12.39 -4.51 6.11
N TYR A 80 13.41 -5.19 5.59
CA TYR A 80 13.26 -6.46 4.87
C TYR A 80 14.47 -7.37 5.13
N THR A 81 14.29 -8.65 4.83
CA THR A 81 15.31 -9.71 4.88
C THR A 81 15.36 -10.46 3.55
N ASP A 82 16.34 -11.33 3.36
CA ASP A 82 16.52 -12.13 2.14
C ASP A 82 15.31 -13.00 1.80
N ASN A 83 14.49 -13.36 2.80
CA ASN A 83 13.31 -14.20 2.61
C ASN A 83 12.00 -13.42 2.47
N THR A 84 12.00 -12.11 2.72
CA THR A 84 10.76 -11.30 2.77
C THR A 84 10.00 -11.34 1.45
N SER A 85 10.68 -11.18 0.31
CA SER A 85 10.07 -11.27 -1.03
C SER A 85 9.43 -12.64 -1.29
N ASN A 86 10.11 -13.70 -0.87
CA ASN A 86 9.67 -15.07 -1.08
C ASN A 86 8.42 -15.38 -0.23
N GLU A 87 8.39 -14.92 1.02
CA GLU A 87 7.24 -15.13 1.91
C GLU A 87 6.00 -14.34 1.45
N ILE A 88 6.17 -13.12 0.94
CA ILE A 88 5.06 -12.33 0.36
C ILE A 88 4.48 -13.05 -0.87
N ALA A 89 5.31 -13.71 -1.68
CA ALA A 89 4.86 -14.47 -2.85
C ALA A 89 4.07 -15.75 -2.52
N LEU A 90 4.05 -16.16 -1.24
CA LEU A 90 3.27 -17.32 -0.76
C LEU A 90 1.88 -16.95 -0.19
N LEU A 91 1.57 -15.64 -0.11
CA LEU A 91 0.25 -15.12 0.29
C LEU A 91 -0.80 -15.26 -0.82
#